data_AF-A0A9C7UQ96-F1
#
_entry.id   AF-A0A9C7UQ96-F1
#
_cell.length_a   1.000
_cell.length_b   1.000
_cell.length_c   1.000
_cell.angle_alpha   90.00
_cell.angle_beta   90.00
_cell.angle_gamma   90.00
#
_symmetry.space_group_name_H-M   'P 1'
#
loop_
_entity.id
_entity.type
_entity.pdbx_description
1 polymer ?
#
loop_
_entity_poly.entity_id
_entity_poly.type
_entity_poly.pdbx_seq_one_letter_code
_entity_poly.pdbx_strand_id
1 'polypeptide(L)'
;MTESAFQFLCSRMLVSFCWSPSRFSFGSCKRPCRTMRYLPGPSSRLPRHWLPCSATLDRDNNSRERLSIFDLTVEEVAEDYGLPLDYVVDVLVSNGVGEPINPTDILASRVKESKKMDVLEALSFSDAIEIGDLYLQPTVEEMAQANGLAVSQVLDFLCKEGFEAPLGSRTRIPPQYISTVDQYITQFLSRFNSQR
;
A
#
# COMPACT_ATOMS: atom_id res chain seq x y z
N MET A 1 16.73 25.86 -18.74
CA MET A 1 15.80 26.93 -18.33
C MET A 1 14.91 27.22 -19.53
N THR A 2 13.83 26.48 -19.77
CA THR A 2 12.63 26.41 -18.94
C THR A 2 11.90 25.10 -19.26
N GLU A 3 11.64 24.28 -18.24
CA GLU A 3 10.78 23.09 -18.35
C GLU A 3 9.32 23.53 -18.43
N SER A 4 8.71 23.19 -19.55
CA SER A 4 7.33 23.48 -19.89
C SER A 4 6.39 22.47 -19.23
N ALA A 5 5.56 23.01 -18.35
CA ALA A 5 4.25 22.55 -17.89
C ALA A 5 3.66 21.32 -18.64
N PHE A 6 3.70 20.16 -17.98
CA PHE A 6 2.79 19.06 -18.25
C PHE A 6 1.54 19.23 -17.38
N GLN A 7 0.57 19.99 -17.89
CA GLN A 7 -0.81 19.94 -17.41
C GLN A 7 -1.57 18.97 -18.30
N PHE A 8 -1.83 17.75 -17.82
CA PHE A 8 -2.80 16.85 -18.44
C PHE A 8 -4.00 16.68 -17.52
N LEU A 9 -5.12 17.24 -17.97
CA LEU A 9 -6.47 17.00 -17.46
C LEU A 9 -6.89 15.58 -17.84
N CYS A 10 -6.76 14.61 -16.93
CA CYS A 10 -7.52 13.36 -17.03
C CYS A 10 -8.88 13.55 -16.37
N SER A 11 -9.93 13.26 -17.15
CA SER A 11 -11.30 13.56 -16.81
C SER A 11 -11.90 12.43 -15.98
N ARG A 12 -12.39 12.80 -14.78
CA ARG A 12 -13.34 12.08 -13.92
C ARG A 12 -14.16 11.00 -14.64
N MET A 13 -13.89 9.73 -14.32
CA MET A 13 -14.91 8.69 -14.27
C MET A 13 -14.84 7.96 -12.92
N LEU A 14 -15.84 8.23 -12.08
CA LEU A 14 -16.08 7.55 -10.82
C LEU A 14 -16.43 6.08 -11.09
N VAL A 15 -15.44 5.18 -10.96
CA VAL A 15 -15.72 3.74 -10.86
C VAL A 15 -15.94 3.43 -9.39
N SER A 16 -17.20 3.24 -9.01
CA SER A 16 -17.62 2.82 -7.68
C SER A 16 -17.08 1.41 -7.38
N PHE A 17 -16.11 1.32 -6.47
CA PHE A 17 -15.66 0.05 -5.91
C PHE A 17 -16.70 -0.47 -4.90
N CYS A 18 -17.56 -1.38 -5.34
CA CYS A 18 -18.42 -2.16 -4.46
C CYS A 18 -17.65 -3.39 -3.96
N TRP A 19 -17.07 -3.29 -2.76
CA TRP A 19 -16.64 -4.49 -2.01
C TRP A 19 -17.89 -5.28 -1.57
N SER A 20 -18.10 -6.45 -2.17
CA SER A 20 -19.09 -7.42 -1.71
C SER A 20 -18.46 -8.36 -0.67
N PRO A 21 -19.03 -8.49 0.55
CA PRO A 21 -18.54 -9.45 1.53
C PRO A 21 -19.11 -10.84 1.23
N SER A 22 -18.23 -11.77 0.84
CA SER A 22 -18.59 -13.18 0.64
C SER A 22 -18.63 -13.92 1.97
N ARG A 23 -19.78 -14.54 2.23
CA ARG A 23 -20.13 -15.34 3.41
C ARG A 23 -19.19 -16.55 3.60
N PHE A 24 -18.56 -16.63 4.77
CA PHE A 24 -17.96 -17.87 5.27
C PHE A 24 -19.06 -18.87 5.67
N SER A 25 -19.14 -20.01 4.96
CA SER A 25 -19.91 -21.18 5.38
C SER A 25 -19.06 -22.05 6.31
N PHE A 26 -19.51 -22.23 7.55
CA PHE A 26 -18.91 -23.14 8.53
C PHE A 26 -19.06 -24.61 8.09
N GLY A 27 -17.98 -25.19 7.59
CA GLY A 27 -17.83 -26.63 7.39
C GLY A 27 -17.64 -27.35 8.73
N SER A 28 -18.53 -28.31 9.01
CA SER A 28 -18.53 -29.13 10.23
C SER A 28 -17.34 -30.09 10.28
N CYS A 29 -16.40 -29.88 11.21
CA CYS A 29 -15.34 -30.83 11.51
C CYS A 29 -15.87 -32.04 12.31
N LYS A 30 -16.04 -33.18 11.65
CA LYS A 30 -16.24 -34.50 12.28
C LYS A 30 -14.90 -35.21 12.53
N ARG A 31 -14.18 -34.90 13.62
CA ARG A 31 -13.16 -35.81 14.19
C ARG A 31 -13.09 -35.68 15.72
N PRO A 32 -12.90 -36.79 16.46
CA PRO A 32 -13.01 -36.81 17.92
C PRO A 32 -11.78 -36.18 18.60
N CYS A 33 -12.02 -35.16 19.42
CA CYS A 33 -11.02 -34.53 20.27
C CYS A 33 -10.55 -35.54 21.34
N ARG A 34 -9.28 -35.95 21.25
CA ARG A 34 -8.62 -36.82 22.22
C ARG A 34 -8.31 -36.02 23.47
N THR A 35 -8.94 -36.38 24.59
CA THR A 35 -8.79 -35.75 25.89
C THR A 35 -7.43 -36.08 26.50
N MET A 36 -6.57 -35.07 26.73
CA MET A 36 -5.35 -35.22 27.54
C MET A 36 -5.66 -34.88 28.99
N ARG A 37 -5.66 -35.90 29.85
CA ARG A 37 -5.66 -35.76 31.31
C ARG A 37 -4.23 -35.53 31.77
N TYR A 38 -3.95 -34.41 32.43
CA TYR A 38 -2.79 -34.28 33.32
C TYR A 38 -3.29 -34.18 34.76
N LEU A 39 -2.85 -35.14 35.58
CA LEU A 39 -2.96 -35.10 37.04
C LEU A 39 -1.75 -34.36 37.62
N PRO A 40 -1.89 -33.70 38.78
CA PRO A 40 -0.84 -32.89 39.40
C PRO A 40 0.07 -33.76 40.30
N GLY A 41 1.36 -33.43 40.33
CA GLY A 41 2.34 -34.01 41.26
C GLY A 41 3.33 -32.94 41.75
N PRO A 42 3.85 -33.05 42.99
CA PRO A 42 4.24 -31.89 43.78
C PRO A 42 5.76 -31.60 43.83
N SER A 43 6.05 -30.33 44.11
CA SER A 43 7.20 -29.80 44.87
C SER A 43 8.63 -30.12 44.38
N SER A 44 9.36 -29.07 43.97
CA SER A 44 10.50 -28.58 44.78
C SER A 44 11.13 -27.30 44.22
N ARG A 45 11.13 -26.27 45.09
CA ARG A 45 12.17 -25.25 45.31
C ARG A 45 12.98 -24.76 44.10
N LEU A 46 12.73 -23.52 43.69
CA LEU A 46 13.76 -22.66 43.12
C LEU A 46 13.79 -21.28 43.81
N PRO A 47 14.96 -20.62 43.86
CA PRO A 47 15.28 -19.62 44.88
C PRO A 47 14.74 -18.23 44.54
N ARG A 48 14.42 -17.50 45.61
CA ARG A 48 14.16 -16.07 45.64
C ARG A 48 15.40 -15.30 45.21
N HIS A 49 15.33 -14.70 44.04
CA HIS A 49 16.12 -13.53 43.69
C HIS A 49 15.17 -12.69 42.82
N TRP A 50 14.44 -11.82 43.50
CA TRP A 50 13.67 -10.77 42.88
C TRP A 50 14.65 -9.63 42.63
N LEU A 51 15.20 -9.55 41.42
CA LEU A 51 15.68 -8.27 40.92
C LEU A 51 14.44 -7.46 40.59
N PRO A 52 14.20 -6.29 41.23
CA PRO A 52 13.38 -5.30 40.59
C PRO A 52 14.17 -4.82 39.38
N CYS A 53 13.80 -5.29 38.19
CA CYS A 53 14.07 -4.53 36.98
C CYS A 53 13.25 -3.25 37.08
N SER A 54 13.72 -2.27 37.86
CA SER A 54 13.41 -0.88 37.65
C SER A 54 14.10 -0.46 36.35
N ALA A 55 13.56 -0.95 35.24
CA ALA A 55 13.58 -0.22 34.00
C ALA A 55 12.71 1.01 34.29
N THR A 56 13.35 2.10 34.63
CA THR A 56 12.83 3.43 34.32
C THR A 56 12.72 3.47 32.80
N LEU A 57 11.62 2.91 32.27
CA LEU A 57 11.13 3.29 30.97
C LEU A 57 10.89 4.78 31.09
N ASP A 58 11.74 5.52 30.39
CA ASP A 58 11.64 6.94 30.12
C ASP A 58 10.17 7.28 29.82
N ARG A 59 9.49 7.74 30.87
CA ARG A 59 8.09 8.14 30.85
C ARG A 59 8.01 9.60 30.41
N ASP A 60 8.68 9.92 29.31
CA ASP A 60 8.71 11.25 28.69
C ASP A 60 8.53 11.19 27.16
N ASN A 61 8.22 10.03 26.57
CA ASN A 61 7.91 9.96 25.13
C ASN A 61 6.45 10.29 24.79
N ASN A 62 5.53 10.21 25.77
CA ASN A 62 4.09 10.22 25.51
C ASN A 62 3.50 11.62 25.17
N SER A 63 4.25 12.70 25.37
CA SER A 63 3.81 14.08 25.06
C SER A 63 4.33 14.60 23.72
N ARG A 64 5.28 13.90 23.10
CA ARG A 64 5.84 14.20 21.77
C ARG A 64 5.45 13.14 20.73
N GLU A 65 5.09 11.92 21.14
CA GLU A 65 4.64 10.79 20.29
C GLU A 65 3.20 10.90 19.74
N ARG A 66 2.53 12.04 19.94
CA ARG A 66 1.31 12.41 19.19
C ARG A 66 1.61 13.53 18.20
N LEU A 67 2.73 13.43 17.49
CA LEU A 67 2.77 14.05 16.16
C LEU A 67 1.59 13.45 15.40
N SER A 68 0.70 14.31 14.92
CA SER A 68 -0.42 13.83 14.13
C SER A 68 0.18 13.08 12.95
N ILE A 69 -0.31 11.91 12.59
CA ILE A 69 0.12 11.22 11.35
C ILE A 69 0.09 12.16 10.14
N PHE A 70 -0.74 13.20 10.20
CA PHE A 70 -0.83 14.24 9.19
C PHE A 70 0.39 15.19 9.15
N ASP A 71 1.19 15.28 10.21
CA ASP A 71 2.41 16.09 10.23
C ASP A 71 3.60 15.37 9.55
N LEU A 72 3.46 14.08 9.28
CA LEU A 72 4.45 13.25 8.59
C LEU A 72 4.31 13.34 7.08
N THR A 73 5.39 12.99 6.39
CA THR A 73 5.39 12.78 4.94
C THR A 73 4.67 11.49 4.58
N VAL A 74 4.23 11.37 3.32
CA VAL A 74 3.59 10.14 2.81
C VAL A 74 4.52 8.93 2.96
N GLU A 75 5.83 9.12 2.73
CA GLU A 75 6.85 8.08 2.89
C GLU A 75 7.02 7.64 4.35
N GLU A 76 7.16 8.59 5.29
CA GLU A 76 7.26 8.29 6.72
C GLU A 76 6.02 7.54 7.24
N VAL A 77 4.82 7.90 6.77
CA VAL A 77 3.60 7.18 7.15
C VAL A 77 3.55 5.77 6.59
N ALA A 78 4.05 5.56 5.36
CA ALA A 78 4.18 4.21 4.82
C ALA A 78 5.13 3.36 5.68
N GLU A 79 6.26 3.92 6.09
CA GLU A 79 7.23 3.26 6.96
C GLU A 79 6.66 2.96 8.36
N ASP A 80 6.00 3.93 9.00
CA ASP A 80 5.44 3.80 10.35
C ASP A 80 4.36 2.71 10.44
N TYR A 81 3.54 2.58 9.39
CA TYR A 81 2.51 1.56 9.31
C TYR A 81 3.00 0.24 8.69
N GLY A 82 4.23 0.20 8.17
CA GLY A 82 4.77 -0.94 7.43
C GLY A 82 3.98 -1.23 6.14
N LEU A 83 3.33 -0.23 5.56
CA LEU A 83 2.50 -0.36 4.36
C LEU A 83 3.29 -0.01 3.09
N PRO A 84 2.96 -0.60 1.93
CA PRO A 84 3.51 -0.15 0.67
C PRO A 84 3.18 1.32 0.39
N LEU A 85 4.17 2.09 -0.09
CA LEU A 85 3.98 3.50 -0.43
C LEU A 85 2.82 3.71 -1.42
N ASP A 86 2.72 2.85 -2.44
CA ASP A 86 1.64 2.88 -3.43
C ASP A 86 0.25 2.75 -2.79
N TYR A 87 0.12 1.90 -1.75
CA TYR A 87 -1.14 1.74 -1.03
C TYR A 87 -1.55 3.02 -0.29
N VAL A 88 -0.59 3.66 0.39
CA VAL A 88 -0.85 4.94 1.08
C VAL A 88 -1.32 5.99 0.07
N VAL A 89 -0.68 6.06 -1.09
CA VAL A 89 -1.06 6.97 -2.17
C VAL A 89 -2.47 6.67 -2.69
N ASP A 90 -2.82 5.40 -2.92
CA ASP A 90 -4.16 5.00 -3.38
C ASP A 90 -5.25 5.39 -2.37
N VAL A 91 -4.96 5.24 -1.06
CA VAL A 91 -5.86 5.70 0.01
C VAL A 91 -6.05 7.22 -0.05
N LEU A 92 -4.99 7.98 -0.32
CA LEU A 92 -5.07 9.43 -0.45
C LEU A 92 -5.89 9.85 -1.68
N VAL A 93 -5.64 9.25 -2.84
CA VAL A 93 -6.38 9.51 -4.08
C VAL A 93 -7.86 9.16 -3.89
N SER A 94 -8.16 8.00 -3.28
CA SER A 94 -9.53 7.57 -2.95
C SER A 94 -10.26 8.54 -2.03
N ASN A 95 -9.52 9.29 -1.21
CA ASN A 95 -10.04 10.32 -0.32
C ASN A 95 -10.02 11.74 -0.93
N GLY A 96 -9.75 11.85 -2.24
CA GLY A 96 -9.86 13.08 -3.01
C GLY A 96 -8.64 14.00 -2.93
N VAL A 97 -7.47 13.45 -2.58
CA VAL A 97 -6.19 14.14 -2.77
C VAL A 97 -5.88 14.19 -4.27
N GLY A 98 -5.54 15.37 -4.77
CA GLY A 98 -5.21 15.55 -6.19
C GLY A 98 -3.81 15.03 -6.54
N GLU A 99 -3.72 14.34 -7.67
CA GLU A 99 -2.47 13.93 -8.30
C GLU A 99 -1.76 15.11 -8.99
N PRO A 100 -0.43 15.08 -9.16
CA PRO A 100 0.52 14.08 -8.67
C PRO A 100 0.83 14.26 -7.17
N ILE A 101 1.13 13.14 -6.49
CA ILE A 101 1.48 13.10 -5.07
C ILE A 101 2.98 12.78 -4.96
N ASN A 102 3.75 13.64 -4.27
CA ASN A 102 5.15 13.32 -4.01
C ASN A 102 5.26 12.60 -2.65
N PRO A 103 6.17 11.61 -2.52
CA PRO A 103 6.38 10.89 -1.26
C PRO A 103 6.84 11.81 -0.12
N THR A 104 7.54 12.90 -0.45
CA THR A 104 8.02 13.91 0.50
C THR A 104 6.96 14.93 0.91
N ASP A 105 5.74 14.85 0.37
CA ASP A 105 4.68 15.80 0.71
C ASP A 105 4.11 15.52 2.10
N ILE A 106 3.83 16.58 2.86
CA ILE A 106 3.23 16.49 4.19
C ILE A 106 1.72 16.20 4.05
N LEU A 107 1.24 15.15 4.71
CA LEU A 107 -0.15 14.69 4.63
C LEU A 107 -1.19 15.76 5.00
N ALA A 108 -0.94 16.55 6.04
CA ALA A 108 -1.81 17.62 6.52
C ALA A 108 -2.06 18.70 5.45
N SER A 109 -1.10 18.91 4.55
CA SER A 109 -1.20 19.91 3.49
C SER A 109 -2.08 19.43 2.32
N ARG A 110 -2.14 18.11 2.12
CA ARG A 110 -2.82 17.47 0.99
C ARG A 110 -4.23 17.00 1.34
N VAL A 111 -4.43 16.49 2.56
CA VAL A 111 -5.71 15.91 3.01
C VAL A 111 -6.59 16.97 3.65
N LYS A 112 -7.83 17.10 3.14
CA LYS A 112 -8.84 17.99 3.73
C LYS A 112 -9.22 17.53 5.14
N GLU A 113 -9.48 18.48 6.04
CA GLU A 113 -9.86 18.20 7.45
C GLU A 113 -11.01 17.18 7.56
N SER A 114 -12.02 17.29 6.69
CA SER A 114 -13.18 16.39 6.67
C SER A 114 -12.85 14.94 6.28
N LYS A 115 -11.67 14.68 5.70
CA LYS A 115 -11.23 13.39 5.18
C LYS A 115 -10.10 12.77 5.99
N LYS A 116 -9.56 13.48 6.98
CA LYS A 116 -8.49 12.98 7.84
C LYS A 116 -8.90 11.70 8.57
N MET A 117 -10.11 11.65 9.14
CA MET A 117 -10.58 10.45 9.85
C MET A 117 -10.71 9.25 8.91
N ASP A 118 -11.27 9.44 7.71
CA ASP A 118 -11.43 8.39 6.70
C ASP A 118 -10.06 7.79 6.29
N VAL A 119 -9.05 8.65 6.08
CA VAL A 119 -7.67 8.22 5.77
C VAL A 119 -7.05 7.46 6.93
N LEU A 120 -7.17 7.96 8.16
CA LEU A 120 -6.63 7.31 9.34
C LEU A 120 -7.24 5.93 9.56
N GLU A 121 -8.56 5.81 9.35
CA GLU A 121 -9.29 4.55 9.44
C GLU A 121 -8.76 3.55 8.40
N ALA A 122 -8.66 3.96 7.14
CA ALA A 122 -8.16 3.11 6.06
C ALA A 122 -6.74 2.59 6.33
N LEU A 123 -5.83 3.44 6.83
CA LEU A 123 -4.45 3.04 7.15
C LEU A 123 -4.38 2.12 8.39
N SER A 124 -5.23 2.35 9.39
CA SER A 124 -5.17 1.61 10.67
C SER A 124 -5.84 0.24 10.63
N PHE A 125 -6.82 0.04 9.76
CA PHE A 125 -7.52 -1.25 9.61
C PHE A 125 -6.85 -2.22 8.63
N SER A 126 -5.75 -1.80 8.03
CA SER A 126 -5.07 -2.46 6.94
C SER A 126 -4.00 -3.43 7.44
N ASP A 127 -4.05 -4.70 7.01
CA ASP A 127 -3.02 -5.68 7.29
C ASP A 127 -1.86 -5.52 6.29
N ALA A 128 -0.70 -5.11 6.80
CA ALA A 128 0.49 -4.87 6.00
C ALA A 128 0.96 -6.10 5.21
N ILE A 129 0.73 -7.31 5.71
CA ILE A 129 1.14 -8.53 5.02
C ILE A 129 0.23 -8.79 3.82
N GLU A 130 -1.09 -8.74 4.04
CA GLU A 130 -2.07 -8.97 2.97
C GLU A 130 -1.96 -7.90 1.88
N ILE A 131 -1.76 -6.64 2.27
CA ILE A 131 -1.57 -5.54 1.33
C ILE A 131 -0.22 -5.67 0.64
N GLY A 132 0.84 -6.02 1.36
CA GLY A 132 2.16 -6.26 0.77
C GLY A 132 2.08 -7.19 -0.44
N ASP A 133 1.37 -8.31 -0.32
CA ASP A 133 1.19 -9.28 -1.40
C ASP A 133 0.46 -8.71 -2.63
N LEU A 134 -0.51 -7.80 -2.42
CA LEU A 134 -1.24 -7.13 -3.50
C LEU A 134 -0.35 -6.13 -4.28
N TYR A 135 0.64 -5.54 -3.60
CA TYR A 135 1.54 -4.54 -4.15
C TYR A 135 2.94 -5.11 -4.50
N LEU A 136 3.08 -6.42 -4.69
CA LEU A 136 4.32 -7.05 -5.20
C LEU A 136 4.59 -6.78 -6.69
N GLN A 137 3.74 -6.02 -7.36
CA GLN A 137 3.81 -5.84 -8.80
C GLN A 137 4.96 -4.91 -9.21
N PRO A 138 5.52 -5.11 -10.41
CA PRO A 138 6.55 -4.23 -10.95
C PRO A 138 6.03 -2.80 -11.11
N THR A 139 6.93 -1.85 -10.91
CA THR A 139 6.69 -0.43 -11.21
C THR A 139 6.64 -0.20 -12.72
N VAL A 140 6.05 0.93 -13.14
CA VAL A 140 6.06 1.34 -14.55
C VAL A 140 7.48 1.45 -15.09
N GLU A 141 8.42 1.98 -14.29
CA GLU A 141 9.83 2.07 -14.63
C GLU A 141 10.47 0.69 -14.85
N GLU A 142 10.27 -0.24 -13.92
CA GLU A 142 10.77 -1.62 -14.04
C GLU A 142 10.20 -2.33 -15.25
N MET A 143 8.90 -2.15 -15.52
CA MET A 143 8.25 -2.76 -16.68
C MET A 143 8.74 -2.17 -18.00
N ALA A 144 8.94 -0.85 -18.07
CA ALA A 144 9.52 -0.20 -19.23
C ALA A 144 10.96 -0.70 -19.47
N GLN A 145 11.76 -0.79 -18.41
CA GLN A 145 13.14 -1.25 -18.48
C GLN A 145 13.24 -2.72 -18.92
N ALA A 146 12.41 -3.62 -18.35
CA ALA A 146 12.40 -5.04 -18.68
C ALA A 146 12.09 -5.30 -20.16
N ASN A 147 11.31 -4.41 -20.79
CA ASN A 147 10.87 -4.54 -22.17
C ASN A 147 11.60 -3.62 -23.16
N GLY A 148 12.59 -2.84 -22.69
CA GLY A 148 13.34 -1.91 -23.53
C GLY A 148 12.50 -0.76 -24.11
N LEU A 149 11.45 -0.36 -23.40
CA LEU A 149 10.56 0.74 -23.79
C LEU A 149 10.88 2.03 -23.03
N ALA A 150 10.43 3.16 -23.57
CA ALA A 150 10.49 4.41 -22.83
C ALA A 150 9.36 4.46 -21.78
N VAL A 151 9.67 4.93 -20.57
CA VAL A 151 8.69 5.08 -19.46
C VAL A 151 7.46 5.88 -19.89
N SER A 152 7.65 6.93 -20.69
CA SER A 152 6.55 7.74 -21.23
C SER A 152 5.58 6.94 -22.09
N GLN A 153 6.05 5.93 -22.84
CA GLN A 153 5.16 5.10 -23.68
C GLN A 153 4.26 4.20 -22.84
N VAL A 154 4.78 3.69 -21.72
CA VAL A 154 4.01 2.84 -20.81
C VAL A 154 3.00 3.70 -20.03
N LEU A 155 3.40 4.87 -19.55
CA LEU A 155 2.49 5.82 -18.91
C LEU A 155 1.39 6.30 -19.87
N ASP A 156 1.72 6.66 -21.11
CA ASP A 156 0.74 7.07 -22.12
C ASP A 156 -0.26 5.95 -22.43
N PHE A 157 0.19 4.69 -22.40
CA PHE A 157 -0.69 3.54 -22.58
C PHE A 157 -1.64 3.36 -21.38
N LEU A 158 -1.10 3.40 -20.16
CA LEU A 158 -1.89 3.28 -18.94
C LEU A 158 -2.94 4.40 -18.82
N CYS A 159 -2.57 5.64 -19.14
CA CYS A 159 -3.51 6.76 -19.19
C CYS A 159 -4.63 6.55 -20.21
N LYS A 160 -4.36 5.93 -21.36
CA LYS A 160 -5.39 5.60 -22.37
C LYS A 160 -6.36 4.52 -21.90
N GLU A 161 -5.87 3.56 -21.12
CA GLU A 161 -6.67 2.51 -20.48
C GLU A 161 -7.45 3.04 -19.25
N GLY A 162 -7.26 4.31 -18.88
CA GLY A 162 -7.93 4.94 -17.75
C GLY A 162 -7.27 4.67 -16.40
N PHE A 163 -6.02 4.20 -16.39
CA PHE A 163 -5.23 4.10 -15.17
C PHE A 163 -4.50 5.44 -14.91
N GLU A 164 -4.81 6.04 -13.76
CA GLU A 164 -4.12 7.22 -13.26
C GLU A 164 -2.88 6.74 -12.48
N ALA A 165 -1.71 7.31 -12.80
CA ALA A 165 -0.43 6.89 -12.24
C ALA A 165 0.06 7.93 -11.22
N PRO A 166 -0.45 7.90 -9.97
CA PRO A 166 -0.30 9.00 -9.01
C PRO A 166 1.16 9.27 -8.60
N LEU A 167 2.03 8.26 -8.73
CA LEU A 167 3.48 8.32 -8.47
C LEU A 167 4.30 8.42 -9.76
N GLY A 168 3.66 8.64 -10.92
CA GLY A 168 4.32 8.66 -12.22
C GLY A 168 5.01 7.33 -12.52
N SER A 169 6.31 7.38 -12.83
CA SER A 169 7.11 6.19 -13.20
C SER A 169 7.26 5.17 -12.07
N ARG A 170 7.13 5.61 -10.82
CA ARG A 170 7.27 4.75 -9.63
C ARG A 170 5.97 4.03 -9.28
N THR A 171 4.86 4.40 -9.91
CA THR A 171 3.57 3.75 -9.65
C THR A 171 3.68 2.26 -9.97
N ARG A 172 3.23 1.41 -9.06
CA ARG A 172 3.07 -0.02 -9.34
C ARG A 172 1.86 -0.30 -10.21
N ILE A 173 2.01 -1.23 -11.14
CA ILE A 173 0.93 -1.60 -12.06
C ILE A 173 0.02 -2.60 -11.35
N PRO A 174 -1.28 -2.32 -11.21
CA PRO A 174 -2.21 -3.26 -10.59
C PRO A 174 -2.29 -4.58 -11.38
N PRO A 175 -2.50 -5.73 -10.70
CA PRO A 175 -2.53 -7.04 -11.34
C PRO A 175 -3.48 -7.13 -12.55
N GLN A 176 -4.61 -6.42 -12.51
CA GLN A 176 -5.59 -6.41 -13.60
C GLN A 176 -5.07 -5.78 -14.90
N TYR A 177 -4.10 -4.86 -14.83
CA TYR A 177 -3.55 -4.19 -16.01
C TYR A 177 -2.30 -4.89 -16.57
N ILE A 178 -1.64 -5.77 -15.81
CA ILE A 178 -0.38 -6.40 -16.21
C ILE A 178 -0.54 -7.17 -17.53
N SER A 179 -1.56 -8.03 -17.62
CA SER A 179 -1.78 -8.83 -18.84
C SER A 179 -2.07 -7.95 -20.06
N THR A 180 -2.80 -6.84 -19.87
CA THR A 180 -3.11 -5.86 -20.91
C THR A 180 -1.86 -5.11 -21.37
N VAL A 181 -1.00 -4.69 -20.42
CA VAL A 181 0.27 -4.04 -20.73
C VAL A 181 1.21 -5.01 -21.45
N ASP A 182 1.35 -6.25 -21.00
CA ASP A 182 2.18 -7.27 -21.66
C ASP A 182 1.73 -7.53 -23.11
N GLN A 183 0.42 -7.60 -23.34
CA GLN A 183 -0.13 -7.75 -24.69
C GLN A 183 0.20 -6.53 -25.56
N TYR A 184 0.04 -5.31 -25.02
CA TYR A 184 0.38 -4.09 -25.73
C TYR A 184 1.87 -4.05 -26.09
N ILE A 185 2.75 -4.38 -25.15
CA ILE A 185 4.20 -4.43 -25.36
C ILE A 185 4.54 -5.44 -26.46
N THR A 186 3.96 -6.64 -26.40
CA THR A 186 4.18 -7.69 -27.41
C THR A 186 3.75 -7.22 -28.81
N GLN A 187 2.58 -6.60 -28.92
CA GLN A 187 2.10 -6.04 -30.18
C GLN A 187 3.00 -4.90 -30.68
N PHE A 188 3.43 -4.02 -29.78
CA PHE A 188 4.30 -2.90 -30.11
C PHE A 188 5.64 -3.37 -30.67
N LEU A 189 6.30 -4.32 -30.00
CA LEU A 189 7.56 -4.91 -30.45
C LEU A 189 7.41 -5.67 -31.78
N SER A 190 6.29 -6.37 -32.00
CA SER A 190 6.03 -7.07 -33.25
C SER A 190 5.96 -6.12 -34.47
N ARG A 191 5.38 -4.92 -34.28
CA ARG A 191 5.29 -3.89 -35.32
C ARG A 191 6.65 -3.30 -35.65
N PHE A 192 7.48 -3.06 -34.63
CA PHE A 192 8.84 -2.55 -34.82
C PHE A 192 9.73 -3.55 -35.59
N ASN A 193 9.63 -4.84 -35.28
CA ASN A 193 10.41 -5.87 -35.97
C ASN A 193 9.98 -6.08 -37.42
N SER A 194 8.72 -5.78 -37.77
CA SER A 194 8.21 -5.92 -39.14
C SER A 194 8.65 -4.78 -40.08
N GLN A 195 9.20 -3.68 -39.54
CA GLN A 195 9.64 -2.51 -40.32
C GLN A 195 11.15 -2.46 -40.58
N ARG A 196 11.91 -3.41 -40.02
CA ARG A 196 13.33 -3.61 -40.32
C ARG A 196 13.51 -4.73 -41.34
#